data_AF-A0A314U8W3-F1
#
_entry.id   AF-A0A314U8W3-F1
#
_cell.length_a   1.000
_cell.length_b   1.000
_cell.length_c   1.000
_cell.angle_alpha   90.00
_cell.angle_beta   90.00
_cell.angle_gamma   90.00
#
_symmetry.space_group_name_H-M   'P 1'
#
loop_
_entity.id
_entity.type
_entity.pdbx_description
1 polymer ?
#
loop_
_entity_poly.entity_id
_entity_poly.type
_entity_poly.pdbx_seq_one_letter_code
_entity_poly.pdbx_strand_id
1 'polypeptide(L)'
;MAKPRNMKTSTFTTNPPSPFFHLLPVTPLTTLLFSPKTNRLRHPSSRHGAIPAHGAVGNVSEDEREFWQQPNGEGYEPCLDFSLGYRKLSARISKEKRRFLVVVASGGLNQQRNQIVDAVVLARILEAALVVPTLQVNLIWGDESEFSDIFDVGHFKKTLQADVRVVSSLPSTHLMSRQTIENKIPHEVTPQWIHTRFFNQLKREGLLVLKGLDSKLSKNLPPDLQKLRCKVAFHALRFASPVQELGNLLAKRMWIEGPYIALHLRLEKDVWVRTGCLTGLGPEYDDIITRFGSLNLNTSQDE
;
A
#
# COMPACT_ATOMS: atom_id res chain seq x y z
N MET A 1 50.58 22.86 3.27
CA MET A 1 50.69 22.65 4.74
C MET A 1 49.27 22.71 5.27
N ALA A 2 48.63 21.69 5.87
CA ALA A 2 49.09 20.58 6.70
C ALA A 2 48.25 19.29 6.47
N LYS A 3 48.81 18.17 6.93
CA LYS A 3 48.40 16.76 6.81
C LYS A 3 47.06 16.40 7.46
N PRO A 4 46.35 15.36 6.96
CA PRO A 4 45.25 14.71 7.66
C PRO A 4 45.77 13.74 8.74
N ARG A 5 45.10 13.70 9.90
CA ARG A 5 45.30 12.67 10.93
C ARG A 5 44.24 11.58 10.78
N ASN A 6 44.76 10.37 10.62
CA ASN A 6 44.08 9.09 10.63
C ASN A 6 43.83 8.69 12.10
N MET A 7 42.61 8.32 12.48
CA MET A 7 42.35 7.66 13.76
C MET A 7 41.50 6.41 13.57
N LYS A 8 41.99 5.37 14.23
CA LYS A 8 41.74 3.95 14.03
C LYS A 8 40.33 3.52 14.44
N THR A 9 39.86 2.54 13.69
CA THR A 9 38.90 1.49 14.02
C THR A 9 38.95 1.04 15.49
N SER A 10 37.78 0.97 16.12
CA SER A 10 37.56 0.11 17.30
C SER A 10 36.29 -0.70 17.08
N THR A 11 36.49 -2.01 16.97
CA THR A 11 35.47 -3.07 16.91
C THR A 11 34.84 -3.26 18.28
N PHE A 12 33.53 -3.01 18.40
CA PHE A 12 32.74 -3.48 19.54
C PHE A 12 31.96 -4.73 19.12
N THR A 13 32.42 -5.85 19.64
CA THR A 13 31.73 -7.13 19.70
C THR A 13 30.69 -7.09 20.82
N THR A 14 29.43 -7.31 20.50
CA THR A 14 28.39 -7.63 21.50
C THR A 14 27.77 -8.98 21.15
N ASN A 15 28.18 -10.01 21.89
CA ASN A 15 27.51 -11.32 21.88
C ASN A 15 26.15 -11.22 22.58
N PRO A 16 25.12 -11.95 22.12
CA PRO A 16 23.78 -11.91 22.70
C PRO A 16 23.64 -12.90 23.88
N PRO A 17 22.74 -12.66 24.83
CA PRO A 17 22.23 -13.71 25.69
C PRO A 17 20.79 -14.08 25.30
N SER A 18 20.55 -15.37 25.14
CA SER A 18 19.25 -16.03 25.21
C SER A 18 19.42 -17.27 26.11
N PRO A 19 18.35 -17.98 26.50
CA PRO A 19 17.07 -17.54 27.04
C PRO A 19 16.80 -18.19 28.42
N PHE A 20 16.11 -17.51 29.34
CA PHE A 20 15.56 -18.16 30.53
C PHE A 20 14.04 -18.26 30.43
N PHE A 21 13.59 -19.50 30.24
CA PHE A 21 12.19 -19.92 30.34
C PHE A 21 11.78 -19.98 31.81
N HIS A 22 10.74 -19.23 32.19
CA HIS A 22 9.96 -19.53 33.38
C HIS A 22 8.53 -19.89 32.97
N LEU A 23 8.23 -21.18 33.17
CA LEU A 23 6.92 -21.79 33.17
C LEU A 23 6.14 -21.30 34.41
N LEU A 24 4.93 -20.79 34.21
CA LEU A 24 3.91 -20.69 35.26
C LEU A 24 2.57 -21.20 34.74
N PRO A 25 1.74 -21.82 35.61
CA PRO A 25 0.75 -22.81 35.23
C PRO A 25 -0.62 -22.23 34.85
N VAL A 26 -1.31 -23.00 34.02
CA VAL A 26 -2.68 -22.82 33.56
C VAL A 26 -3.67 -23.24 34.66
N THR A 27 -4.69 -22.42 34.92
CA THR A 27 -5.93 -22.85 35.61
C THR A 27 -7.16 -22.53 34.74
N PRO A 28 -8.18 -23.42 34.70
CA PRO A 28 -9.35 -23.30 33.83
C PRO A 28 -10.58 -22.70 34.54
N LEU A 29 -11.71 -22.64 33.81
CA LEU A 29 -13.07 -22.15 34.14
C LEU A 29 -13.27 -20.64 33.89
N THR A 30 -14.28 -20.16 33.15
CA THR A 30 -15.67 -20.65 32.96
C THR A 30 -16.22 -20.23 31.58
N THR A 31 -16.95 -21.15 30.95
CA THR A 31 -17.86 -20.94 29.82
C THR A 31 -19.08 -20.10 30.22
N LEU A 32 -19.35 -19.02 29.49
CA LEU A 32 -20.67 -18.40 29.43
C LEU A 32 -21.17 -18.43 27.98
N LEU A 33 -22.21 -19.23 27.79
CA LEU A 33 -23.05 -19.30 26.60
C LEU A 33 -23.82 -17.99 26.43
N PHE A 34 -23.70 -17.34 25.28
CA PHE A 34 -24.72 -16.41 24.79
C PHE A 34 -25.00 -16.68 23.31
N SER A 35 -26.22 -17.18 23.06
CA SER A 35 -26.81 -17.31 21.72
C SER A 35 -27.07 -15.93 21.09
N PRO A 36 -27.07 -15.84 19.75
CA PRO A 36 -26.91 -14.58 19.03
C PRO A 36 -28.23 -13.83 18.89
N LYS A 37 -28.26 -12.56 19.34
CA LYS A 37 -29.23 -11.58 18.86
C LYS A 37 -28.66 -10.90 17.61
N THR A 38 -29.44 -10.98 16.54
CA THR A 38 -29.23 -10.34 15.25
C THR A 38 -29.14 -8.83 15.39
N ASN A 39 -27.92 -8.28 15.32
CA ASN A 39 -27.70 -6.85 15.12
C ASN A 39 -27.11 -6.62 13.73
N ARG A 40 -27.77 -5.76 12.96
CA ARG A 40 -27.27 -5.23 11.68
C ARG A 40 -25.86 -4.67 11.93
N LEU A 41 -24.87 -5.30 11.30
CA LEU A 41 -23.48 -4.82 11.28
C LEU A 41 -23.44 -3.48 10.53
N ARG A 42 -23.47 -2.37 11.26
CA ARG A 42 -22.83 -1.13 10.79
C ARG A 42 -21.34 -1.44 10.73
N HIS A 43 -20.80 -1.50 9.52
CA HIS A 43 -19.36 -1.54 9.32
C HIS A 43 -18.73 -0.34 10.06
N PRO A 44 -17.76 -0.55 10.95
CA PRO A 44 -17.08 0.56 11.58
C PRO A 44 -16.27 1.28 10.49
N SER A 45 -16.68 2.52 10.20
CA SER A 45 -15.81 3.51 9.56
C SER A 45 -14.43 3.45 10.21
N SER A 46 -13.39 3.56 9.39
CA SER A 46 -11.99 3.62 9.82
C SER A 46 -11.85 4.66 10.93
N ARG A 47 -11.84 4.20 12.18
CA ARG A 47 -11.58 5.06 13.33
C ARG A 47 -10.10 5.44 13.28
N HIS A 48 -9.79 6.50 12.55
CA HIS A 48 -8.76 7.42 13.02
C HIS A 48 -9.15 7.72 14.48
N GLY A 49 -8.25 7.48 15.42
CA GLY A 49 -8.53 7.68 16.84
C GLY A 49 -9.16 9.06 17.02
N ALA A 50 -10.29 9.13 17.73
CA ALA A 50 -10.98 10.38 17.94
C ALA A 50 -10.00 11.38 18.55
N ILE A 51 -9.63 12.39 17.76
CA ILE A 51 -8.73 13.43 18.24
C ILE A 51 -9.52 14.24 19.27
N PRO A 52 -8.98 14.48 20.49
CA PRO A 52 -9.68 15.25 21.51
C PRO A 52 -10.12 16.60 20.95
N ALA A 53 -11.37 17.01 21.19
CA ALA A 53 -11.79 18.38 20.88
C ALA A 53 -10.81 19.35 21.54
N HIS A 54 -10.31 20.35 20.79
CA HIS A 54 -9.48 21.38 21.38
C HIS A 54 -10.23 22.00 22.57
N GLY A 55 -9.62 22.00 23.75
CA GLY A 55 -10.09 22.82 24.86
C GLY A 55 -10.04 24.28 24.41
N ALA A 56 -11.16 25.00 24.55
CA ALA A 56 -11.36 26.35 24.04
C ALA A 56 -10.14 27.24 24.33
N VAL A 57 -9.34 27.51 23.29
CA VAL A 57 -8.17 28.39 23.34
C VAL A 57 -8.68 29.83 23.29
N GLY A 58 -9.06 30.41 24.43
CA GLY A 58 -9.35 31.84 24.54
C GLY A 58 -10.46 32.38 23.62
N ASN A 59 -10.55 33.71 23.54
CA ASN A 59 -11.58 34.44 22.81
C ASN A 59 -11.29 34.43 21.28
N VAL A 60 -11.45 33.28 20.64
CA VAL A 60 -11.28 33.08 19.17
C VAL A 60 -12.37 33.86 18.41
N SER A 61 -12.05 34.47 17.26
CA SER A 61 -13.07 35.12 16.41
C SER A 61 -14.02 34.07 15.79
N GLU A 62 -15.17 34.49 15.27
CA GLU A 62 -16.03 33.57 14.49
C GLU A 62 -15.34 33.11 13.20
N ASP A 63 -14.66 34.02 12.51
CA ASP A 63 -13.89 33.72 11.29
C ASP A 63 -12.83 32.63 11.52
N GLU A 64 -12.13 32.68 12.65
CA GLU A 64 -11.10 31.68 12.97
C GLU A 64 -11.73 30.32 13.35
N ARG A 65 -12.90 30.32 14.00
CA ARG A 65 -13.66 29.08 14.23
C ARG A 65 -14.15 28.45 12.94
N GLU A 66 -14.66 29.26 12.02
CA GLU A 66 -15.12 28.81 10.70
C GLU A 66 -13.95 28.24 9.89
N PHE A 67 -12.81 28.94 9.86
CA PHE A 67 -11.61 28.50 9.14
C PHE A 67 -11.12 27.11 9.58
N TRP A 68 -11.11 26.84 10.89
CA TRP A 68 -10.64 25.56 11.43
C TRP A 68 -11.70 24.46 11.48
N GLN A 69 -12.94 24.76 11.08
CA GLN A 69 -14.01 23.77 11.06
C GLN A 69 -13.67 22.64 10.08
N GLN A 70 -13.70 21.40 10.57
CA GLN A 70 -13.45 20.25 9.71
C GLN A 70 -14.60 20.08 8.69
N PRO A 71 -14.28 19.84 7.41
CA PRO A 71 -15.30 19.63 6.39
C PRO A 71 -16.15 18.41 6.74
N ASN A 72 -17.46 18.50 6.48
CA ASN A 72 -18.42 17.42 6.76
C ASN A 72 -18.37 16.25 5.77
N GLY A 73 -17.37 16.24 4.88
CA GLY A 73 -17.18 15.20 3.86
C GLY A 73 -18.25 15.19 2.76
N GLU A 74 -19.07 16.24 2.64
CA GLU A 74 -20.11 16.43 1.61
C GLU A 74 -21.11 15.25 1.47
N GLY A 75 -21.23 14.42 2.51
CA GLY A 75 -22.06 13.21 2.46
C GLY A 75 -21.49 12.06 1.62
N TYR A 76 -20.23 12.14 1.16
CA TYR A 76 -19.58 11.01 0.50
C TYR A 76 -19.42 9.84 1.46
N GLU A 77 -19.84 8.66 1.01
CA GLU A 77 -19.68 7.42 1.75
C GLU A 77 -18.94 6.35 0.92
N PRO A 78 -18.28 5.38 1.57
CA PRO A 78 -17.61 4.29 0.86
C PRO A 78 -18.60 3.49 -0.01
N CYS A 79 -18.42 3.53 -1.33
CA CYS A 79 -19.20 2.72 -2.26
C CYS A 79 -18.64 1.29 -2.34
N LEU A 80 -18.90 0.47 -1.30
CA LEU A 80 -18.40 -0.91 -1.20
C LEU A 80 -19.49 -1.98 -1.35
N ASP A 81 -20.65 -1.60 -1.88
CA ASP A 81 -21.72 -2.54 -2.20
C ASP A 81 -21.47 -3.24 -3.53
N PHE A 82 -20.85 -4.42 -3.45
CA PHE A 82 -20.60 -5.27 -4.62
C PHE A 82 -21.87 -5.98 -5.11
N SER A 83 -21.97 -6.18 -6.42
CA SER A 83 -23.09 -6.91 -7.04
C SER A 83 -23.22 -8.35 -6.54
N LEU A 84 -24.41 -8.94 -6.70
CA LEU A 84 -24.64 -10.35 -6.36
C LEU A 84 -23.76 -11.29 -7.18
N GLY A 85 -23.55 -10.99 -8.47
CA GLY A 85 -22.67 -11.75 -9.35
C GLY A 85 -21.23 -11.76 -8.85
N TYR A 86 -20.73 -10.61 -8.41
CA TYR A 86 -19.41 -10.50 -7.79
C TYR A 86 -19.32 -11.37 -6.53
N ARG A 87 -20.28 -11.26 -5.60
CA ARG A 87 -20.27 -12.03 -4.35
C ARG A 87 -20.31 -13.54 -4.59
N LYS A 88 -21.09 -14.00 -5.58
CA LYS A 88 -21.17 -15.41 -5.97
C LYS A 88 -19.82 -15.93 -6.47
N LEU A 89 -19.15 -15.17 -7.33
CA LEU A 89 -17.82 -15.52 -7.83
C LEU A 89 -16.76 -15.52 -6.71
N SER A 90 -16.86 -14.61 -5.75
CA SER A 90 -15.94 -14.56 -4.59
C SER A 90 -15.94 -15.82 -3.74
N ALA A 91 -17.09 -16.48 -3.59
CA ALA A 91 -17.17 -17.72 -2.82
C ALA A 91 -16.28 -18.84 -3.41
N ARG A 92 -16.05 -18.83 -4.73
CA ARG A 92 -15.13 -19.74 -5.41
C ARG A 92 -13.68 -19.26 -5.26
N ILE A 93 -13.40 -18.00 -5.58
CA ILE A 93 -12.04 -17.46 -5.62
C ILE A 93 -11.38 -17.45 -4.24
N SER A 94 -12.13 -17.16 -3.18
CA SER A 94 -11.65 -17.21 -1.78
C SER A 94 -11.15 -18.60 -1.35
N LYS A 95 -11.54 -19.66 -2.07
CA LYS A 95 -11.15 -21.04 -1.82
C LYS A 95 -10.12 -21.57 -2.82
N GLU A 96 -9.60 -20.74 -3.72
CA GLU A 96 -8.65 -21.18 -4.76
C GLU A 96 -7.35 -21.73 -4.13
N LYS A 97 -6.88 -22.91 -4.55
CA LYS A 97 -5.70 -23.59 -3.97
C LYS A 97 -4.64 -24.02 -4.99
N ARG A 98 -4.86 -23.79 -6.28
CA ARG A 98 -4.04 -24.31 -7.39
C ARG A 98 -3.46 -23.21 -8.27
N ARG A 99 -4.09 -22.04 -8.32
CA ARG A 99 -3.62 -20.89 -9.12
C ARG A 99 -3.10 -19.80 -8.21
N PHE A 100 -1.83 -19.44 -8.35
CA PHE A 100 -1.16 -18.42 -7.57
C PHE A 100 -0.61 -17.32 -8.46
N LEU A 101 -0.92 -16.09 -8.09
CA LEU A 101 -0.34 -14.88 -8.67
C LEU A 101 0.71 -14.33 -7.70
N VAL A 102 1.93 -14.16 -8.18
CA VAL A 102 3.01 -13.46 -7.49
C VAL A 102 3.24 -12.14 -8.21
N VAL A 103 3.32 -11.05 -7.46
CA VAL A 103 3.60 -9.73 -8.02
C VAL A 103 4.80 -9.13 -7.33
N VAL A 104 5.71 -8.59 -8.15
CA VAL A 104 6.84 -7.78 -7.69
C VAL A 104 6.54 -6.33 -8.06
N ALA A 105 6.26 -5.50 -7.06
CA ALA A 105 5.95 -4.09 -7.22
C ALA A 105 7.24 -3.27 -7.20
N SER A 106 7.43 -2.38 -8.18
CA SER A 106 8.66 -1.62 -8.37
C SER A 106 8.44 -0.10 -8.37
N GLY A 107 9.52 0.69 -8.39
CA GLY A 107 9.45 2.14 -8.41
C GLY A 107 9.36 2.75 -7.01
N GLY A 108 8.83 3.98 -6.90
CA GLY A 108 8.64 4.65 -5.59
C GLY A 108 7.44 4.11 -4.81
N LEU A 109 7.37 4.37 -3.50
CA LEU A 109 6.36 3.77 -2.61
C LEU A 109 4.90 3.98 -3.10
N ASN A 110 4.56 5.16 -3.62
CA ASN A 110 3.22 5.40 -4.14
C ASN A 110 2.94 4.64 -5.44
N GLN A 111 3.96 4.42 -6.29
CA GLN A 111 3.84 3.58 -7.49
C GLN A 111 3.68 2.10 -7.08
N GLN A 112 4.46 1.64 -6.10
CA GLN A 112 4.32 0.28 -5.56
C GLN A 112 2.94 0.07 -4.95
N ARG A 113 2.42 1.05 -4.19
CA ARG A 113 1.05 1.04 -3.66
C ARG A 113 0.01 0.85 -4.76
N ASN A 114 0.09 1.60 -5.85
CA ASN A 114 -0.83 1.47 -6.99
C ASN A 114 -0.71 0.08 -7.66
N GLN A 115 0.50 -0.44 -7.79
CA GLN A 115 0.72 -1.79 -8.35
C GLN A 115 0.15 -2.89 -7.45
N ILE A 116 0.25 -2.76 -6.13
CA ILE A 116 -0.37 -3.69 -5.17
C ILE A 116 -1.89 -3.68 -5.30
N VAL A 117 -2.48 -2.48 -5.45
CA VAL A 117 -3.91 -2.33 -5.70
C VAL A 117 -4.31 -3.07 -6.98
N ASP A 118 -3.55 -2.89 -8.06
CA ASP A 118 -3.80 -3.59 -9.33
C ASP A 118 -3.56 -5.10 -9.23
N ALA A 119 -2.58 -5.54 -8.43
CA ALA A 119 -2.31 -6.97 -8.20
C ALA A 119 -3.53 -7.70 -7.63
N VAL A 120 -4.26 -7.09 -6.70
CA VAL A 120 -5.49 -7.67 -6.15
C VAL A 120 -6.58 -7.75 -7.22
N VAL A 121 -6.72 -6.72 -8.06
CA VAL A 121 -7.69 -6.72 -9.16
C VAL A 121 -7.31 -7.77 -10.23
N LEU A 122 -6.02 -7.93 -10.55
CA LEU A 122 -5.55 -8.96 -11.47
C LEU A 122 -5.76 -10.36 -10.92
N ALA A 123 -5.48 -10.60 -9.64
CA ALA A 123 -5.78 -11.87 -8.98
C ALA A 123 -7.29 -12.19 -9.04
N ARG A 124 -8.13 -11.16 -8.92
CA ARG A 124 -9.58 -11.29 -9.08
C ARG A 124 -9.99 -11.66 -10.50
N ILE A 125 -9.44 -10.98 -11.51
CA ILE A 125 -9.72 -11.25 -12.94
C ILE A 125 -9.28 -12.67 -13.32
N LEU A 126 -8.12 -13.11 -12.82
CA LEU A 126 -7.53 -14.41 -13.14
C LEU A 126 -8.06 -15.55 -12.25
N GLU A 127 -8.99 -15.24 -11.35
CA GLU A 127 -9.54 -16.19 -10.38
C GLU A 127 -8.45 -16.95 -9.60
N ALA A 128 -7.44 -16.23 -9.14
CA ALA A 128 -6.23 -16.78 -8.52
C ALA A 128 -6.14 -16.37 -7.04
N ALA A 129 -5.38 -17.15 -6.27
CA ALA A 129 -4.89 -16.69 -4.98
C ALA A 129 -3.73 -15.71 -5.21
N LEU A 130 -3.70 -14.61 -4.46
CA LEU A 130 -2.59 -13.66 -4.46
C LEU A 130 -1.60 -14.07 -3.36
N VAL A 131 -0.33 -14.19 -3.70
CA VAL A 131 0.76 -14.20 -2.71
C VAL A 131 1.01 -12.75 -2.30
N VAL A 132 1.22 -12.49 -1.00
CA VAL A 132 1.55 -11.14 -0.49
C VAL A 132 2.61 -10.50 -1.41
N PRO A 133 2.34 -9.31 -1.99
CA PRO A 133 3.25 -8.73 -2.97
C PRO A 133 4.64 -8.48 -2.42
N THR A 134 5.65 -8.67 -3.26
CA THR A 134 7.05 -8.35 -2.94
C THR A 134 7.35 -6.92 -3.38
N LEU A 135 7.99 -6.14 -2.52
CA LEU A 135 8.47 -4.80 -2.85
C LEU A 135 9.88 -4.94 -3.43
N GLN A 136 10.08 -4.43 -4.64
CA GLN A 136 11.41 -4.41 -5.26
C GLN A 136 12.23 -3.29 -4.62
N VAL A 137 13.42 -3.65 -4.15
CA VAL A 137 14.41 -2.68 -3.68
C VAL A 137 14.73 -1.70 -4.81
N ASN A 138 14.49 -0.43 -4.55
CA ASN A 138 14.80 0.63 -5.49
C ASN A 138 16.24 1.09 -5.30
N LEU A 139 17.03 1.05 -6.37
CA LEU A 139 18.47 1.40 -6.33
C LEU A 139 18.74 2.86 -5.91
N ILE A 140 17.76 3.76 -6.05
CA ILE A 140 17.90 5.17 -5.67
C ILE A 140 17.73 5.36 -4.17
N TRP A 141 16.73 4.70 -3.58
CA TRP A 141 16.37 4.89 -2.17
C TRP A 141 17.07 3.88 -1.25
N GLY A 142 17.49 2.72 -1.78
CA GLY A 142 18.14 1.66 -1.01
C GLY A 142 17.24 1.07 0.09
N ASP A 143 15.92 1.23 -0.04
CA ASP A 143 14.97 0.74 0.95
C ASP A 143 14.72 -0.76 0.75
N GLU A 144 15.12 -1.53 1.75
CA GLU A 144 14.99 -3.00 1.81
C GLU A 144 13.72 -3.44 2.56
N SER A 145 12.84 -2.51 2.95
CA SER A 145 11.60 -2.80 3.66
C SER A 145 10.73 -3.80 2.88
N GLU A 146 10.29 -4.85 3.57
CA GLU A 146 9.32 -5.80 3.04
C GLU A 146 7.88 -5.26 3.17
N PHE A 147 6.93 -5.94 2.55
CA PHE A 147 5.51 -5.58 2.65
C PHE A 147 5.06 -5.47 4.11
N SER A 148 5.51 -6.37 4.98
CA SER A 148 5.14 -6.39 6.41
C SER A 148 5.71 -5.25 7.23
N ASP A 149 6.82 -4.65 6.79
CA ASP A 149 7.42 -3.51 7.49
C ASP A 149 6.60 -2.23 7.26
N ILE A 150 5.95 -2.13 6.10
CA ILE A 150 5.16 -0.97 5.70
C ILE A 150 3.66 -1.17 5.98
N PHE A 151 3.11 -2.34 5.68
CA PHE A 151 1.66 -2.62 5.71
C PHE A 151 1.30 -3.78 6.64
N ASP A 152 0.14 -3.66 7.29
CA ASP A 152 -0.42 -4.72 8.15
C ASP A 152 -0.93 -5.90 7.30
N VAL A 153 -0.12 -6.96 7.20
CA VAL A 153 -0.43 -8.19 6.45
C VAL A 153 -1.70 -8.87 6.97
N GLY A 154 -1.93 -8.88 8.28
CA GLY A 154 -3.09 -9.52 8.89
C GLY A 154 -4.38 -8.80 8.49
N HIS A 155 -4.37 -7.48 8.61
CA HIS A 155 -5.47 -6.60 8.20
C HIS A 155 -5.72 -6.68 6.68
N PHE A 156 -4.66 -6.68 5.86
CA PHE A 156 -4.76 -6.82 4.41
C PHE A 156 -5.48 -8.12 4.01
N LYS A 157 -5.05 -9.26 4.56
CA LYS A 157 -5.66 -10.57 4.31
C LYS A 157 -7.11 -10.62 4.78
N LYS A 158 -7.38 -10.12 5.99
CA LYS A 158 -8.73 -10.11 6.58
C LYS A 158 -9.69 -9.24 5.78
N THR A 159 -9.25 -8.07 5.33
CA THR A 159 -10.08 -7.12 4.57
C THR A 159 -10.49 -7.69 3.22
N LEU A 160 -9.61 -8.47 2.58
CA LEU A 160 -9.80 -9.04 1.23
C LEU A 160 -10.36 -10.46 1.22
N GLN A 161 -10.59 -11.10 2.39
CA GLN A 161 -10.98 -12.51 2.49
C GLN A 161 -12.25 -12.87 1.70
N ALA A 162 -13.14 -11.89 1.47
CA ALA A 162 -14.40 -12.04 0.73
C ALA A 162 -14.28 -11.65 -0.76
N ASP A 163 -13.08 -11.33 -1.23
CA ASP A 163 -12.80 -10.85 -2.59
C ASP A 163 -11.82 -11.76 -3.32
N VAL A 164 -10.66 -12.00 -2.69
CA VAL A 164 -9.54 -12.78 -3.22
C VAL A 164 -8.86 -13.50 -2.06
N ARG A 165 -8.43 -14.74 -2.28
CA ARG A 165 -7.62 -15.45 -1.30
C ARG A 165 -6.20 -14.89 -1.30
N VAL A 166 -5.75 -14.35 -0.16
CA VAL A 166 -4.37 -13.87 0.00
C VAL A 166 -3.58 -14.80 0.91
N VAL A 167 -2.42 -15.25 0.46
CA VAL A 167 -1.49 -16.13 1.20
C VAL A 167 -0.16 -15.44 1.46
N SER A 168 0.46 -15.71 2.61
CA SER A 168 1.71 -15.05 3.01
C SER A 168 2.92 -15.53 2.19
N SER A 169 2.91 -16.78 1.75
CA SER A 169 3.96 -17.37 0.93
C SER A 169 3.37 -18.39 -0.04
N LEU A 170 4.13 -18.70 -1.08
CA LEU A 170 3.76 -19.73 -2.04
C LEU A 170 3.79 -21.11 -1.34
N PRO A 171 2.75 -21.96 -1.49
CA PRO A 171 2.77 -23.29 -0.91
C PRO A 171 3.92 -24.14 -1.43
N SER A 172 4.47 -25.01 -0.59
CA SER A 172 5.58 -25.91 -0.94
C SER A 172 5.33 -26.72 -2.21
N THR A 173 4.08 -27.10 -2.47
CA THR A 173 3.64 -27.82 -3.66
C THR A 173 3.88 -27.08 -4.98
N HIS A 174 4.10 -25.76 -4.93
CA HIS A 174 4.30 -24.91 -6.11
C HIS A 174 5.74 -24.36 -6.20
N LEU A 175 6.63 -24.70 -5.27
CA LEU A 175 8.04 -24.26 -5.33
C LEU A 175 8.77 -24.82 -6.55
N MET A 176 8.38 -26.02 -7.00
CA MET A 176 8.92 -26.69 -8.18
C MET A 176 8.10 -26.41 -9.46
N SER A 177 7.06 -25.56 -9.37
CA SER A 177 6.28 -25.19 -10.55
C SER A 177 7.13 -24.38 -11.53
N ARG A 178 6.88 -24.57 -12.83
CA ARG A 178 7.44 -23.71 -13.87
C ARG A 178 7.03 -22.26 -13.59
N GLN A 179 8.01 -21.38 -13.42
CA GLN A 179 7.77 -19.96 -13.17
C GLN A 179 7.74 -19.22 -14.52
N THR A 180 6.56 -18.83 -14.99
CA THR A 180 6.49 -17.82 -16.04
C THR A 180 6.56 -16.43 -15.40
N ILE A 181 7.58 -15.68 -15.79
CA ILE A 181 7.77 -14.28 -15.43
C ILE A 181 7.34 -13.43 -16.62
N GLU A 182 6.32 -12.60 -16.41
CA GLU A 182 5.81 -11.66 -17.42
C GLU A 182 6.09 -10.23 -16.96
N ASN A 183 6.81 -9.49 -17.80
CA ASN A 183 7.17 -8.09 -17.59
C ASN A 183 6.78 -7.19 -18.77
N LYS A 184 6.22 -7.77 -19.85
CA LYS A 184 5.83 -7.07 -21.08
C LYS A 184 4.31 -7.04 -21.19
N ILE A 185 3.68 -6.25 -20.32
CA ILE A 185 2.25 -5.92 -20.43
C ILE A 185 2.12 -4.55 -21.11
N PRO A 186 1.29 -4.42 -22.15
CA PRO A 186 0.97 -3.11 -22.73
C PRO A 186 0.34 -2.17 -21.70
N HIS A 187 0.37 -0.87 -21.98
CA HIS A 187 -0.27 0.11 -21.11
C HIS A 187 -1.80 0.07 -21.25
N GLU A 188 -2.49 0.37 -20.15
CA GLU A 188 -3.94 0.50 -20.06
C GLU A 188 -4.77 -0.68 -20.63
N VAL A 189 -4.29 -1.92 -20.45
CA VAL A 189 -5.00 -3.12 -20.91
C VAL A 189 -6.31 -3.37 -20.16
N THR A 190 -7.29 -3.94 -20.87
CA THR A 190 -8.62 -4.26 -20.33
C THR A 190 -8.60 -5.55 -19.50
N PRO A 191 -9.58 -5.74 -18.58
CA PRO A 191 -9.73 -7.00 -17.87
C PRO A 191 -9.86 -8.22 -18.79
N GLN A 192 -10.53 -8.06 -19.94
CA GLN A 192 -10.70 -9.13 -20.91
C GLN A 192 -9.38 -9.53 -21.57
N TRP A 193 -8.52 -8.56 -21.87
CA TRP A 193 -7.18 -8.82 -22.41
C TRP A 193 -6.34 -9.62 -21.41
N ILE A 194 -6.32 -9.19 -20.14
CA ILE A 194 -5.62 -9.89 -19.04
C ILE A 194 -6.09 -11.34 -18.93
N HIS A 195 -7.41 -11.55 -18.88
CA HIS A 195 -7.99 -12.89 -18.76
C HIS A 195 -7.60 -13.76 -19.95
N THR A 196 -7.77 -13.25 -21.18
CA THR A 196 -7.48 -14.00 -22.41
C THR A 196 -6.00 -14.37 -22.51
N ARG A 197 -5.10 -13.45 -22.13
CA ARG A 197 -3.65 -13.63 -22.20
C ARG A 197 -3.15 -14.64 -21.16
N PHE A 198 -3.59 -14.53 -19.91
CA PHE A 198 -2.93 -15.21 -18.80
C PHE A 198 -3.73 -16.35 -18.16
N PHE A 199 -5.06 -16.36 -18.26
CA PHE A 199 -5.89 -17.32 -17.50
C PHE A 199 -5.56 -18.79 -17.84
N ASN A 200 -5.51 -19.12 -19.13
CA ASN A 200 -5.24 -20.50 -19.57
C ASN A 200 -3.80 -20.93 -19.23
N GLN A 201 -2.85 -20.00 -19.30
CA GLN A 201 -1.47 -20.27 -18.89
C GLN A 201 -1.40 -20.55 -17.39
N LEU A 202 -1.96 -19.66 -16.57
CA LEU A 202 -1.99 -19.82 -15.12
C LEU A 202 -2.73 -21.09 -14.70
N LYS A 203 -3.78 -21.49 -15.41
CA LYS A 203 -4.49 -22.75 -15.18
C LYS A 203 -3.60 -23.99 -15.42
N ARG A 204 -2.70 -23.94 -16.41
CA ARG A 204 -1.79 -25.04 -16.73
C ARG A 204 -0.58 -25.10 -15.80
N GLU A 205 0.02 -23.95 -15.50
CA GLU A 205 1.28 -23.86 -14.75
C GLU A 205 1.08 -23.74 -13.24
N GLY A 206 -0.10 -23.26 -12.81
CA GLY A 206 -0.45 -23.05 -11.41
C GLY A 206 0.19 -21.80 -10.78
N LEU A 207 1.19 -21.21 -11.43
CA LEU A 207 1.92 -20.05 -10.95
C LEU A 207 2.16 -19.04 -12.08
N LEU A 208 1.94 -17.76 -11.81
CA LEU A 208 2.27 -16.65 -12.69
C LEU A 208 2.96 -15.56 -11.87
N VAL A 209 4.11 -15.08 -12.35
CA VAL A 209 4.85 -13.97 -11.74
C VAL A 209 4.74 -12.75 -12.64
N LEU A 210 4.18 -11.65 -12.13
CA LEU A 210 4.09 -10.38 -12.85
C LEU A 210 5.06 -9.36 -12.25
N LYS A 211 5.75 -8.63 -13.12
CA LYS A 211 6.62 -7.50 -12.77
C LYS A 211 6.24 -6.27 -13.58
N GLY A 212 6.55 -5.08 -13.07
CA GLY A 212 6.37 -3.82 -13.81
C GLY A 212 4.91 -3.52 -14.13
N LEU A 213 4.04 -3.61 -13.12
CA LEU A 213 2.59 -3.40 -13.28
C LEU A 213 2.19 -1.92 -13.31
N ASP A 214 3.14 -1.00 -13.20
CA ASP A 214 2.83 0.43 -13.18
C ASP A 214 2.07 0.86 -14.44
N SER A 215 0.91 1.47 -14.22
CA SER A 215 0.05 2.00 -15.29
C SER A 215 -0.34 0.96 -16.37
N LYS A 216 -0.35 -0.33 -16.05
CA LYS A 216 -0.67 -1.41 -17.01
C LYS A 216 -2.16 -1.70 -17.07
N LEU A 217 -2.87 -1.73 -15.95
CA LEU A 217 -4.31 -1.99 -15.94
C LEU A 217 -5.08 -0.71 -16.29
N SER A 218 -6.09 -0.83 -17.17
CA SER A 218 -6.95 0.29 -17.56
C SER A 218 -7.56 1.02 -16.35
N LYS A 219 -7.70 2.33 -16.47
CA LYS A 219 -8.38 3.17 -15.47
C LYS A 219 -9.89 2.98 -15.48
N ASN A 220 -10.45 2.60 -16.63
CA ASN A 220 -11.89 2.40 -16.82
C ASN A 220 -12.25 0.94 -16.58
N LEU A 221 -12.40 0.58 -15.30
CA LEU A 221 -12.78 -0.77 -14.90
C LEU A 221 -14.30 -0.93 -14.77
N PRO A 222 -14.82 -2.15 -14.98
CA PRO A 222 -16.20 -2.49 -14.59
C PRO A 222 -16.48 -2.11 -13.12
N PRO A 223 -17.71 -1.69 -12.77
CA PRO A 223 -18.02 -1.09 -11.48
C PRO A 223 -17.51 -1.87 -10.26
N ASP A 224 -17.72 -3.20 -10.21
CA ASP A 224 -17.24 -4.00 -9.07
C ASP A 224 -15.71 -4.09 -8.98
N LEU A 225 -15.01 -4.10 -10.11
CA LEU A 225 -13.54 -4.08 -10.10
C LEU A 225 -13.02 -2.71 -9.67
N GLN A 226 -13.70 -1.63 -10.06
CA GLN A 226 -13.37 -0.28 -9.58
C GLN A 226 -13.60 -0.16 -8.06
N LYS A 227 -14.71 -0.69 -7.54
CA LYS A 227 -14.98 -0.77 -6.09
C LYS A 227 -13.90 -1.57 -5.36
N LEU A 228 -13.45 -2.70 -5.93
CA LEU A 228 -12.35 -3.48 -5.37
C LEU A 228 -11.05 -2.66 -5.34
N ARG A 229 -10.74 -1.93 -6.42
CA ARG A 229 -9.58 -1.03 -6.50
C ARG A 229 -9.60 -0.02 -5.35
N CYS A 230 -10.74 0.65 -5.13
CA CYS A 230 -10.94 1.58 -4.03
C CYS A 230 -10.83 0.90 -2.65
N LYS A 231 -11.47 -0.27 -2.48
CA LYS A 231 -11.40 -1.04 -1.23
C LYS A 231 -9.95 -1.37 -0.86
N VAL A 232 -9.14 -1.79 -1.83
CA VAL A 232 -7.72 -2.12 -1.57
C VAL A 232 -6.95 -0.86 -1.19
N ALA A 233 -7.10 0.21 -1.98
CA ALA A 233 -6.37 1.45 -1.81
C ALA A 233 -6.64 2.13 -0.45
N PHE A 234 -7.89 2.13 0.01
CA PHE A 234 -8.32 2.93 1.17
C PHE A 234 -8.64 2.11 2.42
N HIS A 235 -8.96 0.82 2.28
CA HIS A 235 -9.28 -0.03 3.43
C HIS A 235 -8.27 -1.15 3.66
N ALA A 236 -7.79 -1.83 2.62
CA ALA A 236 -6.92 -3.00 2.82
C ALA A 236 -5.45 -2.60 3.10
N LEU A 237 -4.94 -1.57 2.42
CA LEU A 237 -3.59 -1.07 2.63
C LEU A 237 -3.52 -0.12 3.82
N ARG A 238 -3.54 -0.72 5.01
CA ARG A 238 -3.27 -0.03 6.28
C ARG A 238 -1.79 -0.15 6.61
N PHE A 239 -1.19 0.94 7.07
CA PHE A 239 0.19 0.89 7.56
C PHE A 239 0.33 -0.09 8.74
N ALA A 240 1.52 -0.68 8.86
CA ALA A 240 1.91 -1.51 10.00
C ALA A 240 1.81 -0.69 11.30
N SER A 241 1.53 -1.38 12.41
CA SER A 241 1.28 -0.72 13.70
C SER A 241 2.37 0.28 14.12
N PRO A 242 3.69 -0.02 14.01
CA PRO A 242 4.72 0.93 14.39
C PRO A 242 4.66 2.26 13.63
N VAL A 243 4.38 2.21 12.31
CA VAL A 243 4.24 3.39 11.46
C VAL A 243 2.99 4.19 11.84
N GLN A 244 1.86 3.49 12.03
CA GLN A 244 0.59 4.13 12.38
C GLN A 244 0.64 4.77 13.77
N GLU A 245 1.25 4.11 14.75
CA GLU A 245 1.41 4.61 16.12
C GLU A 245 2.29 5.84 16.16
N LEU A 246 3.42 5.83 15.43
CA LEU A 246 4.30 6.99 15.32
C LEU A 246 3.58 8.18 14.66
N GLY A 247 2.88 7.94 13.54
CA GLY A 247 2.11 8.98 12.85
C GLY A 247 1.02 9.58 13.73
N ASN A 248 0.27 8.74 14.46
CA ASN A 248 -0.75 9.19 15.42
C ASN A 248 -0.14 9.98 16.58
N LEU A 249 1.03 9.58 17.07
CA LEU A 249 1.72 10.30 18.14
C LEU A 249 2.15 11.70 17.69
N LEU A 250 2.71 11.82 16.48
CA LEU A 250 3.08 13.11 15.89
C LEU A 250 1.86 14.01 15.71
N ALA A 251 0.80 13.49 15.07
CA ALA A 251 -0.45 14.23 14.88
C ALA A 251 -1.06 14.68 16.20
N LYS A 252 -1.07 13.79 17.20
CA LYS A 252 -1.58 14.10 18.55
C LYS A 252 -0.78 15.23 19.21
N ARG A 253 0.55 15.22 19.11
CA ARG A 253 1.39 16.28 19.69
C ARG A 253 1.13 17.63 19.02
N MET A 254 1.10 17.67 17.68
CA MET A 254 0.77 18.89 16.95
C MET A 254 -0.61 19.41 17.32
N TRP A 255 -1.60 18.51 17.41
CA TRP A 255 -2.97 18.86 17.78
C TRP A 255 -3.11 19.39 19.21
N ILE A 256 -2.27 18.94 20.16
CA ILE A 256 -2.31 19.47 21.53
C ILE A 256 -1.89 20.95 21.56
N GLU A 257 -0.96 21.35 20.69
CA GLU A 257 -0.50 22.74 20.59
C GLU A 257 -1.50 23.65 19.84
N GLY A 258 -2.34 23.08 18.97
CA GLY A 258 -3.39 23.81 18.27
C GLY A 258 -3.77 23.17 16.93
N PRO A 259 -4.75 23.75 16.21
CA PRO A 259 -5.06 23.32 14.87
C PRO A 259 -3.88 23.59 13.93
N TYR A 260 -3.69 22.72 12.94
CA TYR A 260 -2.55 22.81 12.03
C TYR A 260 -2.94 22.46 10.59
N ILE A 261 -2.14 22.95 9.64
CA ILE A 261 -2.25 22.62 8.22
C ILE A 261 -1.11 21.66 7.87
N ALA A 262 -1.46 20.54 7.22
CA ALA A 262 -0.48 19.61 6.67
C ALA A 262 -0.34 19.82 5.16
N LEU A 263 0.88 20.12 4.70
CA LEU A 263 1.19 20.36 3.29
C LEU A 263 2.22 19.33 2.80
N HIS A 264 1.89 18.59 1.74
CA HIS A 264 2.83 17.70 1.07
C HIS A 264 3.44 18.40 -0.14
N LEU A 265 4.68 18.89 0.03
CA LEU A 265 5.44 19.54 -1.04
C LEU A 265 6.35 18.53 -1.74
N ARG A 266 6.10 18.30 -3.03
CA ARG A 266 6.94 17.44 -3.88
C ARG A 266 7.87 18.32 -4.74
N LEU A 267 9.01 18.70 -4.16
CA LEU A 267 9.96 19.65 -4.77
C LEU A 267 11.14 18.97 -5.48
N GLU A 268 10.99 17.72 -5.87
CA GLU A 268 12.07 16.97 -6.52
C GLU A 268 12.30 17.47 -7.96
N LYS A 269 13.57 17.45 -8.39
CA LYS A 269 13.97 17.97 -9.71
C LYS A 269 13.24 17.26 -10.85
N ASP A 270 12.96 15.97 -10.72
CA ASP A 270 12.24 15.17 -11.72
C ASP A 270 10.81 15.68 -11.96
N VAL A 271 10.12 16.16 -10.93
CA VAL A 271 8.79 16.76 -11.04
C VAL A 271 8.84 18.04 -11.88
N TRP A 272 9.80 18.92 -11.61
CA TRP A 272 9.97 20.18 -12.34
C TRP A 272 10.39 19.94 -13.79
N VAL A 273 11.34 19.04 -14.02
CA VAL A 273 11.77 18.65 -15.37
C VAL A 273 10.61 18.10 -16.20
N ARG A 274 9.76 17.24 -15.61
CA ARG A 274 8.64 16.63 -16.33
C ARG A 274 7.49 17.60 -16.61
N THR A 275 7.26 18.56 -15.73
CA THR A 275 6.16 19.53 -15.88
C THR A 275 6.52 20.70 -16.78
N GLY A 276 7.81 21.03 -16.91
CA GLY A 276 8.27 22.20 -17.65
C GLY A 276 7.83 23.53 -17.03
N CYS A 277 7.33 23.51 -15.79
CA CYS A 277 6.92 24.70 -15.07
C CYS A 277 8.13 25.43 -14.49
N LEU A 278 8.04 26.76 -14.41
CA LEU A 278 8.97 27.55 -13.60
C LEU A 278 8.85 27.14 -12.13
N THR A 279 9.99 27.05 -11.45
CA THR A 279 10.10 26.60 -10.07
C THR A 279 9.47 27.57 -9.07
N GLY A 280 9.42 28.87 -9.44
CA GLY A 280 9.07 29.94 -8.52
C GLY A 280 10.13 30.21 -7.44
N LEU A 281 11.31 29.56 -7.53
CA LEU A 281 12.43 29.70 -6.60
C LEU A 281 13.50 30.69 -7.12
N GLY A 282 13.30 31.23 -8.32
CA GLY A 282 14.19 32.21 -8.96
C GLY A 282 14.87 31.67 -10.22
N PRO A 283 15.42 32.57 -11.06
CA PRO A 283 15.94 32.22 -12.40
C PRO A 283 17.09 31.21 -12.36
N GLU A 284 17.91 31.21 -11.29
CA GLU A 284 18.99 30.24 -11.11
C GLU A 284 18.48 28.79 -11.07
N TYR A 285 17.36 28.54 -10.39
CA TYR A 285 16.78 27.20 -10.27
C TYR A 285 16.05 26.79 -11.54
N ASP A 286 15.39 27.73 -12.22
CA ASP A 286 14.74 27.49 -13.52
C ASP A 286 15.78 27.08 -14.58
N ASP A 287 16.95 27.71 -14.56
CA ASP A 287 18.10 27.37 -15.39
C ASP A 287 18.63 25.95 -15.10
N ILE A 288 18.74 25.57 -13.82
CA ILE A 288 19.16 24.21 -13.43
C ILE A 288 18.19 23.18 -13.99
N ILE A 289 16.88 23.39 -13.81
CA ILE A 289 15.84 22.47 -14.30
C ILE A 289 15.87 22.38 -15.82
N THR A 290 15.98 23.50 -16.52
CA THR A 290 16.02 23.55 -17.99
C THR A 290 17.21 22.77 -18.53
N ARG A 291 18.42 22.98 -17.98
CA ARG A 291 19.63 22.24 -18.38
C ARG A 291 19.50 20.74 -18.11
N PHE A 292 18.93 20.37 -16.95
CA PHE A 292 18.72 18.97 -16.59
C PHE A 292 17.71 18.28 -17.51
N GLY A 293 16.66 18.98 -17.93
CA GLY A 293 15.68 18.49 -18.90
C GLY A 293 16.27 18.25 -20.28
N SER A 294 17.08 19.19 -20.79
CA SER A 294 17.75 19.05 -22.10
C SER A 294 18.75 17.89 -22.15
N LEU A 295 19.44 17.60 -21.05
CA LEU A 295 20.40 16.48 -20.97
C LEU A 295 19.72 15.11 -21.00
N ASN A 296 18.54 14.96 -20.38
CA ASN A 296 17.82 13.69 -20.31
C ASN A 296 16.97 13.37 -21.55
N LEU A 297 16.56 14.38 -22.33
CA LEU A 297 15.87 14.18 -23.62
C LEU A 297 16.78 13.51 -24.67
N ASN A 298 18.08 13.77 -24.62
CA ASN A 298 19.06 13.17 -25.55
C ASN A 298 19.35 11.70 -25.24
N THR A 299 19.04 11.21 -24.03
CA THR A 299 19.21 9.80 -23.65
C THR A 299 17.94 8.96 -23.85
N SER A 300 16.77 9.58 -24.02
CA SER A 300 15.49 8.89 -24.23
C SER A 300 15.13 8.63 -25.70
N GLN A 301 15.99 9.02 -26.66
CA GLN A 301 15.79 8.72 -28.08
C GLN A 301 16.50 7.43 -28.54
N ASP A 302 17.22 6.74 -27.64
CA ASP A 302 18.00 5.53 -27.94
C ASP A 302 17.51 4.25 -27.20
N GLU A 303 16.29 4.23 -26.64
CA GLU A 303 15.60 3.02 -26.13
C GLU A 303 14.24 2.81 -26.80
#